data_AF-A0A1C7MAU2-F1
#
_entry.id   AF-A0A1C7MAU2-F1
#
_cell.length_a   1.000
_cell.length_b   1.000
_cell.length_c   1.000
_cell.angle_alpha   90.00
_cell.angle_beta   90.00
_cell.angle_gamma   90.00
#
_symmetry.space_group_name_H-M   'P 1'
#
loop_
_entity.id
_entity.type
_entity.pdbx_description
1 polymer ?
#
loop_
_entity_poly.entity_id
_entity_poly.type
_entity_poly.pdbx_seq_one_letter_code
_entity_poly.pdbx_strand_id
1 'polypeptide(L)'
;MGEVDEGKMHADIVLSQDVMEYAPLFAEIADAYFEREMYAEAGHIYETLGGDAGTSSLYVLLQAAACRRMVGDIKEAAEVYEHVITADPTHNDAKMKLAEIYEIMNEPRKALELVMQVIDSRKRRNVPRPGAVDAITAQSAGTSLFEEKVPAKGKVSTSKANKLSTTQLRELEAQKEREVVQGFHRVRELWSRMLAGEEVAEREWLVEAEKLVESFRETRNLFLTSRHRGFRGMFHVAQGNKSQKQVRKYGFTSSIGAGQGDNHKKGPN
;
A
#
# COMPACT_ATOMS: atom_id res chain seq x y z
N MET A 1 -40.42 -12.61 -11.43
CA MET A 1 -40.23 -12.70 -9.97
C MET A 1 -38.90 -13.39 -9.79
N GLY A 2 -37.91 -12.65 -9.28
CA GLY A 2 -36.52 -13.10 -9.30
C GLY A 2 -36.20 -13.99 -8.11
N GLU A 3 -35.11 -14.77 -8.22
CA GLU A 3 -34.56 -15.59 -7.13
C GLU A 3 -34.27 -14.78 -5.85
N VAL A 4 -34.09 -13.46 -5.96
CA VAL A 4 -33.90 -12.55 -4.82
C VAL A 4 -35.18 -12.38 -4.00
N ASP A 5 -36.32 -12.14 -4.66
CA ASP A 5 -37.59 -11.89 -3.97
C ASP A 5 -38.07 -13.15 -3.23
N GLU A 6 -37.89 -14.31 -3.86
CA GLU A 6 -38.18 -15.60 -3.23
C GLU A 6 -37.24 -15.88 -2.05
N GLY A 7 -35.95 -15.61 -2.19
CA GLY A 7 -34.99 -15.70 -1.09
C GLY A 7 -35.35 -14.80 0.10
N LYS A 8 -35.84 -13.57 -0.16
CA LYS A 8 -36.35 -12.68 0.89
C LYS A 8 -37.55 -13.27 1.64
N MET A 9 -38.52 -13.81 0.91
CA MET A 9 -39.69 -14.45 1.54
C MET A 9 -39.29 -15.61 2.47
N HIS A 10 -38.28 -16.41 2.08
CA HIS A 10 -37.76 -17.47 2.94
C HIS A 10 -36.99 -16.93 4.14
N ALA A 11 -36.17 -15.90 3.95
CA ALA A 11 -35.44 -15.24 5.01
C ALA A 11 -36.39 -14.63 6.06
N ASP A 12 -37.48 -13.98 5.63
CA ASP A 12 -38.46 -13.35 6.53
C ASP A 12 -39.09 -14.35 7.51
N ILE A 13 -39.30 -15.61 7.09
CA ILE A 13 -39.81 -16.67 7.97
C ILE A 13 -38.83 -16.93 9.11
N VAL A 14 -37.53 -16.99 8.82
CA VAL A 14 -36.47 -17.20 9.82
C VAL A 14 -36.28 -15.96 10.68
N LEU A 15 -36.26 -14.77 10.07
CA LEU A 15 -36.08 -13.49 10.76
C LEU A 15 -37.25 -13.14 11.70
N SER A 16 -38.41 -13.80 11.54
CA SER A 16 -39.53 -13.70 12.47
C SER A 16 -39.41 -14.56 13.74
N GLN A 17 -38.41 -15.45 13.81
CA GLN A 17 -38.14 -16.29 14.98
C GLN A 17 -37.32 -15.55 16.04
N ASP A 18 -37.10 -16.19 17.20
CA ASP A 18 -36.26 -15.63 18.26
C ASP A 18 -34.79 -15.52 17.82
N VAL A 19 -34.26 -14.30 17.89
CA VAL A 19 -32.87 -13.97 17.55
C VAL A 19 -31.89 -14.78 18.39
N MET A 20 -32.20 -15.01 19.67
CA MET A 20 -31.29 -15.70 20.59
C MET A 20 -31.18 -17.20 20.28
N GLU A 21 -32.25 -17.80 19.79
CA GLU A 21 -32.30 -19.23 19.45
C GLU A 21 -31.70 -19.50 18.06
N TYR A 22 -31.92 -18.59 17.11
CA TYR A 22 -31.55 -18.76 15.71
C TYR A 22 -30.43 -17.83 15.22
N ALA A 23 -29.64 -17.26 16.14
CA ALA A 23 -28.56 -16.31 15.83
C ALA A 23 -27.62 -16.75 14.68
N PRO A 24 -27.19 -18.04 14.59
CA PRO A 24 -26.38 -18.48 13.45
C PRO A 24 -27.10 -18.32 12.11
N LEU A 25 -28.40 -18.65 12.03
CA LEU A 25 -29.16 -18.49 10.79
C LEU A 25 -29.33 -17.02 10.41
N PHE A 26 -29.53 -16.14 11.39
CA PHE A 26 -29.57 -14.70 11.15
C PHE A 26 -28.25 -14.19 10.57
N ALA A 27 -27.11 -14.66 11.08
CA ALA A 27 -25.79 -14.30 10.57
C ALA A 27 -25.60 -14.78 9.13
N GLU A 28 -25.97 -16.02 8.81
CA GLU A 28 -25.89 -16.56 7.44
C GLU A 28 -26.78 -15.79 6.45
N ILE A 29 -27.98 -15.37 6.87
CA ILE A 29 -28.86 -14.54 6.05
C ILE A 29 -28.24 -13.15 5.83
N ALA A 30 -27.67 -12.55 6.88
CA ALA A 30 -27.00 -11.25 6.80
C ALA A 30 -25.78 -11.31 5.87
N ASP A 31 -24.97 -12.37 5.97
CA ASP A 31 -23.82 -12.63 5.11
C ASP A 31 -24.28 -12.78 3.64
N ALA A 32 -25.35 -13.55 3.38
CA ALA A 32 -25.91 -13.70 2.04
C ALA A 32 -26.46 -12.38 1.46
N TYR A 33 -27.04 -11.52 2.29
CA TYR A 33 -27.46 -10.17 1.87
C TYR A 33 -26.25 -9.28 1.61
N PHE A 34 -25.21 -9.36 2.43
CA PHE A 34 -23.97 -8.61 2.26
C PHE A 34 -23.26 -8.95 0.94
N GLU A 35 -23.15 -10.24 0.60
CA GLU A 35 -22.56 -10.71 -0.66
C GLU A 35 -23.32 -10.24 -1.90
N ARG A 36 -24.61 -9.95 -1.77
CA ARG A 36 -25.47 -9.39 -2.83
C ARG A 36 -25.52 -7.87 -2.83
N GLU A 37 -24.65 -7.21 -2.08
CA GLU A 37 -24.56 -5.75 -1.94
C GLU A 37 -25.82 -5.12 -1.32
N MET A 38 -26.61 -5.91 -0.61
CA MET A 38 -27.84 -5.48 0.05
C MET A 38 -27.52 -4.96 1.46
N TYR A 39 -26.68 -3.93 1.52
CA TYR A 39 -26.05 -3.47 2.76
C TYR A 39 -27.03 -2.89 3.78
N ALA A 40 -28.15 -2.30 3.33
CA ALA A 40 -29.17 -1.76 4.22
C ALA A 40 -29.88 -2.89 4.97
N GLU A 41 -30.36 -3.91 4.25
CA GLU A 41 -31.02 -5.06 4.86
C GLU A 41 -30.06 -5.90 5.70
N ALA A 42 -28.84 -6.16 5.22
CA ALA A 42 -27.81 -6.87 5.98
C ALA A 42 -27.46 -6.14 7.28
N GLY A 43 -27.31 -4.80 7.21
CA GLY A 43 -27.01 -3.95 8.36
C GLY A 43 -28.03 -4.10 9.49
N HIS A 44 -29.32 -4.10 9.17
CA HIS A 44 -30.38 -4.27 10.18
C HIS A 44 -30.29 -5.62 10.91
N ILE A 45 -29.95 -6.70 10.20
CA ILE A 45 -29.82 -8.02 10.80
C ILE A 45 -28.59 -8.06 11.72
N TYR A 46 -27.44 -7.55 11.26
CA TYR A 46 -26.23 -7.48 12.10
C TYR A 46 -26.41 -6.58 13.32
N GLU A 47 -27.16 -5.48 13.23
CA GLU A 47 -27.47 -4.62 14.37
C GLU A 47 -28.34 -5.34 15.40
N THR A 48 -29.32 -6.12 14.93
CA THR A 48 -30.16 -6.96 15.78
C THR A 48 -29.31 -8.00 16.52
N LEU A 49 -28.39 -8.66 15.81
CA LEU A 49 -27.43 -9.59 16.41
C LEU A 49 -26.43 -8.89 17.34
N GLY A 50 -26.09 -7.62 17.07
CA GLY A 50 -25.17 -6.84 17.88
C GLY A 50 -25.78 -6.31 19.19
N GLY A 51 -27.11 -6.27 19.29
CA GLY A 51 -27.84 -5.70 20.41
C GLY A 51 -27.75 -6.52 21.70
N ASP A 52 -27.59 -7.83 21.60
CA ASP A 52 -27.55 -8.75 22.75
C ASP A 52 -26.16 -9.37 22.92
N ALA A 53 -25.67 -9.42 24.16
CA ALA A 53 -24.33 -9.95 24.46
C ALA A 53 -24.16 -11.46 24.14
N GLY A 54 -25.26 -12.21 24.03
CA GLY A 54 -25.24 -13.63 23.71
C GLY A 54 -25.11 -13.94 22.21
N THR A 55 -25.47 -12.99 21.35
CA THR A 55 -25.46 -13.12 19.88
C THR A 55 -24.40 -12.21 19.24
N SER A 56 -24.03 -11.15 19.94
CA SER A 56 -22.99 -10.20 19.53
C SER A 56 -21.61 -10.85 19.55
N SER A 57 -20.92 -10.73 18.43
CA SER A 57 -19.54 -11.18 18.26
C SER A 57 -18.73 -10.09 17.58
N LEU A 58 -17.40 -10.14 17.72
CA LEU A 58 -16.50 -9.20 17.05
C LEU A 58 -16.74 -9.18 15.54
N TYR A 59 -17.03 -10.34 14.96
CA TYR A 59 -17.38 -10.50 13.55
C TYR A 59 -18.64 -9.72 13.18
N VAL A 60 -19.74 -9.92 13.92
CA VAL A 60 -21.02 -9.23 13.70
C VAL A 60 -20.85 -7.71 13.78
N LEU A 61 -20.08 -7.21 14.75
CA LEU A 61 -19.80 -5.78 14.89
C LEU A 61 -18.99 -5.22 13.72
N LEU A 62 -17.99 -5.97 13.23
CA LEU A 62 -17.20 -5.58 12.06
C LEU A 62 -18.05 -5.52 10.79
N GLN A 63 -18.95 -6.50 10.60
CA GLN A 63 -19.85 -6.52 9.45
C GLN A 63 -20.93 -5.43 9.52
N ALA A 64 -21.48 -5.15 10.71
CA ALA A 64 -22.37 -4.01 10.91
C ALA A 64 -21.70 -2.68 10.53
N ALA A 65 -20.44 -2.48 10.96
CA ALA A 65 -19.66 -1.30 10.60
C ALA A 65 -19.40 -1.22 9.08
N ALA A 66 -19.10 -2.36 8.45
CA ALA A 66 -18.91 -2.44 7.00
C ALA A 66 -20.20 -2.08 6.25
N CYS A 67 -21.36 -2.59 6.68
CA CYS A 67 -22.66 -2.25 6.09
C CYS A 67 -22.93 -0.74 6.18
N ARG A 68 -22.76 -0.13 7.36
CA ARG A 68 -22.96 1.32 7.57
C ARG A 68 -22.06 2.15 6.65
N ARG A 69 -20.80 1.76 6.50
CA ARG A 69 -19.87 2.40 5.56
C ARG A 69 -20.40 2.34 4.12
N MET A 70 -20.89 1.17 3.68
CA MET A 70 -21.38 0.99 2.31
C MET A 70 -22.69 1.73 2.04
N VAL A 71 -23.55 1.87 3.05
CA VAL A 71 -24.79 2.67 2.97
C VAL A 71 -24.48 4.18 2.92
N GLY A 72 -23.34 4.62 3.45
CA GLY A 72 -22.90 6.02 3.47
C GLY A 72 -22.96 6.68 4.85
N ASP A 73 -23.29 5.92 5.88
CA ASP A 73 -23.31 6.35 7.29
C ASP A 73 -21.87 6.29 7.85
N ILE A 74 -21.01 7.13 7.27
CA ILE A 74 -19.56 7.11 7.50
C ILE A 74 -19.21 7.40 8.96
N LYS A 75 -19.99 8.26 9.63
CA LYS A 75 -19.72 8.64 11.03
C LYS A 75 -20.09 7.51 11.98
N GLU A 76 -21.26 6.92 11.80
CA GLU A 76 -21.73 5.79 12.57
C GLU A 76 -20.82 4.58 12.37
N ALA A 77 -20.31 4.36 11.15
CA ALA A 77 -19.32 3.32 10.89
C ALA A 77 -18.01 3.56 11.66
N ALA A 78 -17.53 4.82 11.73
CA ALA A 78 -16.34 5.18 12.49
C ALA A 78 -16.50 4.85 13.98
N GLU A 79 -17.65 5.21 14.57
CA GLU A 79 -17.96 4.92 15.97
C GLU A 79 -17.91 3.42 16.26
N VAL A 80 -18.52 2.58 15.41
CA VAL A 80 -18.51 1.12 15.63
C VAL A 80 -17.08 0.56 15.57
N TYR A 81 -16.26 1.00 14.61
CA TYR A 81 -14.85 0.57 14.55
C TYR A 81 -14.03 1.06 15.75
N GLU A 82 -14.29 2.25 16.28
CA GLU A 82 -13.65 2.75 17.52
C GLU A 82 -13.98 1.84 18.72
N HIS A 83 -15.24 1.41 18.85
CA HIS A 83 -15.65 0.47 19.89
C HIS A 83 -14.96 -0.89 19.73
N VAL A 84 -14.87 -1.40 18.50
CA VAL A 84 -14.16 -2.65 18.19
C VAL A 84 -12.68 -2.56 18.57
N ILE A 85 -12.00 -1.45 18.25
CA ILE A 85 -10.58 -1.25 18.60
C ILE A 85 -10.39 -1.08 20.11
N THR A 86 -11.36 -0.48 20.79
CA THR A 86 -11.33 -0.35 22.26
C THR A 86 -11.47 -1.72 22.93
N ALA A 87 -12.33 -2.60 22.38
CA ALA A 87 -12.50 -3.97 22.87
C ALA A 87 -11.30 -4.87 22.54
N ASP A 88 -10.75 -4.79 21.32
CA ASP A 88 -9.53 -5.50 20.91
C ASP A 88 -8.51 -4.53 20.29
N PRO A 89 -7.59 -3.96 21.09
CA PRO A 89 -6.55 -3.06 20.61
C PRO A 89 -5.53 -3.74 19.69
N THR A 90 -5.51 -5.07 19.61
CA THR A 90 -4.60 -5.84 18.76
C THR A 90 -5.16 -6.10 17.36
N HIS A 91 -6.44 -5.79 17.17
CA HIS A 91 -7.16 -6.00 15.92
C HIS A 91 -6.73 -4.98 14.86
N ASN A 92 -5.66 -5.31 14.14
CA ASN A 92 -5.07 -4.41 13.15
C ASN A 92 -5.99 -4.13 11.95
N ASP A 93 -6.89 -5.05 11.59
CA ASP A 93 -7.76 -4.87 10.42
C ASP A 93 -8.79 -3.75 10.66
N ALA A 94 -9.48 -3.74 11.80
CA ALA A 94 -10.35 -2.62 12.20
C ALA A 94 -9.60 -1.28 12.22
N LYS A 95 -8.33 -1.25 12.68
CA LYS A 95 -7.52 -0.02 12.65
C LYS A 95 -7.29 0.48 11.21
N MET A 96 -7.06 -0.43 10.27
CA MET A 96 -6.93 -0.08 8.86
C MET A 96 -8.27 0.39 8.27
N LYS A 97 -9.37 -0.31 8.55
CA LYS A 97 -10.72 0.09 8.09
C LYS A 97 -11.16 1.44 8.64
N LEU A 98 -10.87 1.74 9.91
CA LEU A 98 -11.14 3.04 10.52
C LEU A 98 -10.24 4.13 9.91
N ALA A 99 -8.98 3.83 9.58
CA ALA A 99 -8.10 4.78 8.91
C ALA A 99 -8.65 5.17 7.52
N GLU A 100 -9.15 4.21 6.73
CA GLU A 100 -9.82 4.49 5.45
C GLU A 100 -11.03 5.42 5.65
N ILE A 101 -11.83 5.18 6.68
CA ILE A 101 -12.99 6.02 7.02
C ILE A 101 -12.56 7.44 7.39
N TYR A 102 -11.51 7.61 8.21
CA TYR A 102 -11.00 8.93 8.55
C TYR A 102 -10.41 9.67 7.34
N GLU A 103 -9.86 8.97 6.35
CA GLU A 103 -9.48 9.60 5.08
C GLU A 103 -10.71 10.16 4.34
N ILE A 104 -11.81 9.40 4.28
CA ILE A 104 -13.09 9.86 3.69
C ILE A 104 -13.65 11.06 4.46
N MET A 105 -13.54 11.05 5.79
CA MET A 105 -13.97 12.17 6.65
C MET A 105 -13.03 13.39 6.60
N ASN A 106 -11.96 13.34 5.81
CA ASN A 106 -10.94 14.39 5.72
C ASN A 106 -10.23 14.68 7.06
N GLU A 107 -10.00 13.62 7.85
CA GLU A 107 -9.27 13.63 9.12
C GLU A 107 -7.94 12.84 9.02
N PRO A 108 -7.01 13.22 8.12
CA PRO A 108 -5.82 12.43 7.80
C PRO A 108 -4.85 12.26 8.99
N ARG A 109 -4.94 13.13 10.01
CA ARG A 109 -4.13 13.02 11.22
C ARG A 109 -4.48 11.78 12.04
N LYS A 110 -5.77 11.50 12.21
CA LYS A 110 -6.23 10.31 12.95
C LYS A 110 -5.97 9.02 12.16
N ALA A 111 -6.18 9.06 10.84
CA ALA A 111 -5.84 7.94 9.96
C ALA A 111 -4.36 7.56 10.07
N LEU A 112 -3.45 8.55 10.02
CA LEU A 112 -2.01 8.32 10.14
C LEU A 112 -1.63 7.68 11.49
N GLU A 113 -2.25 8.11 12.59
CA GLU A 113 -2.00 7.53 13.91
C GLU A 113 -2.34 6.04 13.95
N LEU A 114 -3.50 5.65 13.43
CA LEU A 114 -3.91 4.24 13.35
C LEU A 114 -2.97 3.41 12.49
N VAL A 115 -2.57 3.92 11.32
CA VAL A 115 -1.62 3.23 10.43
C VAL A 115 -0.26 3.06 11.10
N MET A 116 0.23 4.07 11.82
CA MET A 116 1.47 3.96 12.59
C MET A 116 1.38 2.89 13.67
N GLN A 117 0.26 2.80 14.39
CA GLN A 117 0.04 1.73 15.38
C GLN A 117 0.10 0.34 14.75
N VAL A 118 -0.46 0.17 13.54
CA VAL A 118 -0.41 -1.10 12.80
C VAL A 118 1.01 -1.43 12.32
N ILE A 119 1.77 -0.44 11.85
CA ILE A 119 3.18 -0.62 11.47
C ILE A 119 4.01 -1.06 12.68
N ASP A 120 3.82 -0.41 13.82
CA ASP A 120 4.52 -0.74 15.05
C ASP A 120 4.14 -2.14 15.57
N SER A 121 2.87 -2.53 15.48
CA SER A 121 2.42 -3.87 15.89
C SER A 121 3.04 -4.97 15.02
N ARG A 122 3.11 -4.77 13.69
CA ARG A 122 3.78 -5.69 12.75
C ARG A 122 5.29 -5.75 12.99
N LYS A 123 5.93 -4.61 13.24
CA LYS A 123 7.37 -4.56 13.55
C LYS A 123 7.69 -5.33 14.83
N ARG A 124 6.88 -5.17 15.89
CA ARG A 124 7.04 -5.92 17.15
C ARG A 124 6.85 -7.43 16.97
N ARG A 125 5.95 -7.85 16.06
CA ARG A 125 5.76 -9.26 15.72
C ARG A 125 6.96 -9.87 14.98
N ASN A 126 7.64 -9.07 14.16
CA ASN A 126 8.81 -9.49 13.36
C ASN A 126 10.15 -9.40 14.11
N VAL A 127 10.19 -8.89 15.35
CA VAL A 127 11.37 -9.02 16.20
C VAL A 127 11.33 -10.40 16.85
N PRO A 128 12.32 -11.30 16.59
CA PRO A 128 12.39 -12.58 17.28
C PRO A 128 12.48 -12.32 18.79
N ARG A 129 11.53 -12.88 19.55
CA ARG A 129 11.50 -12.78 21.01
C ARG A 129 12.80 -13.39 21.56
N PRO A 130 13.70 -12.63 22.20
CA PRO A 130 14.87 -13.21 22.86
C PRO A 130 14.38 -13.80 24.18
N GLY A 131 13.98 -15.08 24.18
CA GLY A 131 13.53 -15.74 25.41
C GLY A 131 12.62 -16.96 25.27
N ALA A 132 12.57 -17.62 24.12
CA ALA A 132 12.01 -18.97 24.02
C ALA A 132 13.16 -19.97 23.86
N VAL A 133 14.00 -20.07 24.88
CA VAL A 133 14.80 -21.28 25.12
C VAL A 133 13.97 -22.11 26.09
N ASP A 134 13.25 -23.09 25.56
CA ASP A 134 13.35 -24.46 26.05
C ASP A 134 12.45 -25.39 25.24
N ALA A 135 13.06 -26.51 24.84
CA ALA A 135 12.45 -27.70 24.26
C ALA A 135 11.97 -27.61 22.78
N ILE A 136 12.83 -28.04 21.86
CA ILE A 136 12.69 -29.34 21.14
C ILE A 136 13.64 -29.41 19.92
N THR A 137 14.57 -30.38 20.04
CA THR A 137 15.36 -31.14 19.05
C THR A 137 16.25 -30.46 18.00
N ALA A 138 17.51 -30.88 18.11
CA ALA A 138 18.57 -30.88 17.11
C ALA A 138 18.13 -31.39 15.73
N GLN A 139 18.69 -30.73 14.71
CA GLN A 139 19.24 -31.26 13.46
C GLN A 139 18.78 -30.40 12.26
N SER A 140 19.57 -29.38 11.95
CA SER A 140 19.97 -29.10 10.57
C SER A 140 21.07 -28.04 10.57
N ALA A 141 22.26 -28.46 10.17
CA ALA A 141 23.38 -27.57 9.90
C ALA A 141 23.16 -26.89 8.55
N GLY A 142 23.32 -25.57 8.49
CA GLY A 142 23.20 -24.80 7.25
C GLY A 142 23.42 -23.31 7.44
N THR A 143 24.68 -22.93 7.61
CA THR A 143 25.27 -21.61 7.24
C THR A 143 24.63 -20.34 7.81
N SER A 144 25.08 -19.92 9.00
CA SER A 144 24.99 -18.51 9.44
C SER A 144 26.39 -17.93 9.50
N LEU A 145 26.77 -17.23 8.42
CA LEU A 145 28.06 -16.58 8.20
C LEU A 145 27.91 -15.05 8.34
N PHE A 146 27.44 -14.56 9.49
CA PHE A 146 27.65 -13.17 9.90
C PHE A 146 27.66 -13.11 11.43
N GLU A 147 28.87 -13.15 11.98
CA GLU A 147 29.13 -12.78 13.35
C GLU A 147 29.24 -11.25 13.39
N GLU A 148 28.19 -10.57 13.88
CA GLU A 148 28.22 -9.12 14.06
C GLU A 148 28.07 -8.73 15.53
N LYS A 149 29.21 -8.29 16.04
CA LYS A 149 29.52 -7.74 17.35
C LYS A 149 28.70 -6.50 17.64
N VAL A 150 27.89 -6.56 18.71
CA VAL A 150 27.11 -5.42 19.23
C VAL A 150 28.05 -4.33 19.75
N PRO A 151 27.87 -3.04 19.41
CA PRO A 151 28.36 -1.94 20.21
C PRO A 151 27.24 -1.29 21.03
N ALA A 152 27.61 -0.94 22.25
CA ALA A 152 26.76 -0.39 23.29
C ALA A 152 26.22 1.02 23.00
N LYS A 153 25.06 1.28 23.60
CA LYS A 153 24.44 2.57 24.00
C LYS A 153 25.21 3.85 23.63
N GLY A 154 24.59 4.63 22.74
CA GLY A 154 24.82 6.07 22.57
C GLY A 154 23.53 6.78 22.16
N LYS A 155 23.17 7.85 22.87
CA LYS A 155 22.05 8.77 22.54
C LYS A 155 22.24 9.33 21.12
N VAL A 156 21.24 9.21 20.24
CA VAL A 156 21.22 9.95 18.95
C VAL A 156 19.81 10.45 18.61
N SER A 157 19.67 11.77 18.70
CA SER A 157 19.06 12.69 17.72
C SER A 157 18.20 12.09 16.60
N THR A 158 16.97 12.58 16.54
CA THR A 158 16.02 12.56 15.42
C THR A 158 16.60 12.89 14.04
N SER A 159 16.04 12.21 13.03
CA SER A 159 16.06 12.49 11.58
C SER A 159 17.36 12.22 10.81
N LYS A 160 17.39 11.09 10.09
CA LYS A 160 17.97 10.99 8.75
C LYS A 160 17.24 9.89 7.98
N ALA A 161 16.55 10.34 6.94
CA ALA A 161 15.81 9.53 5.98
C ALA A 161 16.64 8.33 5.48
N ASN A 162 15.97 7.17 5.38
CA ASN A 162 16.35 6.06 4.51
C ASN A 162 16.52 6.58 3.07
N LYS A 163 17.69 7.12 2.75
CA LYS A 163 18.07 7.46 1.38
C LYS A 163 18.94 6.31 0.87
N LEU A 164 18.36 5.48 0.00
CA LEU A 164 19.11 4.48 -0.76
C LEU A 164 20.31 5.14 -1.43
N SER A 165 21.48 4.51 -1.34
CA SER A 165 22.70 5.02 -1.95
C SER A 165 22.56 5.05 -3.48
N THR A 166 23.32 5.91 -4.16
CA THR A 166 23.32 5.97 -5.63
C THR A 166 23.66 4.62 -6.27
N THR A 167 24.45 3.79 -5.59
CA THR A 167 24.78 2.43 -6.04
C THR A 167 23.59 1.48 -5.90
N GLN A 168 22.85 1.57 -4.79
CA GLN A 168 21.62 0.78 -4.58
C GLN A 168 20.51 1.17 -5.57
N LEU A 169 20.38 2.46 -5.90
CA LEU A 169 19.41 2.92 -6.89
C LEU A 169 19.68 2.34 -8.28
N ARG A 170 20.95 2.31 -8.72
CA ARG A 170 21.32 1.71 -10.01
C ARG A 170 21.06 0.21 -10.07
N GLU A 171 21.31 -0.51 -8.97
CA GLU A 171 21.03 -1.94 -8.92
C GLU A 171 19.51 -2.21 -9.03
N LEU A 172 18.69 -1.40 -8.35
CA LEU A 172 17.23 -1.49 -8.46
C LEU A 172 16.73 -1.16 -9.88
N GLU A 173 17.33 -0.17 -10.55
CA GLU A 173 17.03 0.12 -11.95
C GLU A 173 17.39 -1.05 -12.86
N ALA A 174 18.59 -1.62 -12.70
CA ALA A 174 19.04 -2.76 -13.48
C ALA A 174 18.21 -4.02 -13.21
N GLN A 175 17.69 -4.20 -11.99
CA GLN A 175 16.77 -5.28 -11.67
C GLN A 175 15.42 -5.10 -12.37
N LYS A 176 14.83 -3.90 -12.29
CA LYS A 176 13.58 -3.58 -12.97
C LYS A 176 13.69 -3.69 -14.48
N GLU A 177 14.82 -3.26 -15.06
CA GLU A 177 15.10 -3.42 -16.48
C GLU A 177 15.14 -4.90 -16.88
N ARG A 178 15.83 -5.75 -16.11
CA ARG A 178 15.85 -7.20 -16.35
C ARG A 178 14.46 -7.83 -16.31
N GLU A 179 13.64 -7.45 -15.33
CA GLU A 179 12.26 -7.93 -15.19
C GLU A 179 11.41 -7.54 -16.40
N VAL A 180 11.48 -6.28 -16.84
CA VAL A 180 10.73 -5.77 -18.02
C VAL A 180 11.19 -6.46 -19.31
N VAL A 181 12.50 -6.63 -19.49
CA VAL A 181 13.06 -7.31 -20.67
C VAL A 181 12.59 -8.77 -20.72
N GLN A 182 12.64 -9.48 -19.58
CA GLN A 182 12.16 -10.86 -19.49
C GLN A 182 10.66 -10.97 -19.79
N GLY A 183 9.84 -10.11 -19.18
CA GLY A 183 8.40 -10.06 -19.45
C GLY A 183 8.08 -9.77 -20.92
N PHE A 184 8.81 -8.84 -21.55
CA PHE A 184 8.63 -8.52 -22.97
C PHE A 184 9.00 -9.69 -23.88
N HIS A 185 10.10 -10.40 -23.58
CA HIS A 185 10.45 -11.63 -24.30
C HIS A 185 9.34 -12.67 -24.19
N ARG A 186 8.78 -12.87 -22.99
CA ARG A 186 7.70 -13.84 -22.75
C ARG A 186 6.43 -13.49 -23.53
N VAL A 187 6.02 -12.22 -23.52
CA VAL A 187 4.89 -11.71 -24.31
C VAL A 187 5.09 -11.95 -25.81
N ARG A 188 6.32 -11.77 -26.32
CA ARG A 188 6.65 -12.04 -27.73
C ARG A 188 6.60 -13.52 -28.09
N GLU A 189 7.03 -14.40 -27.20
CA GLU A 189 6.96 -15.85 -27.39
C GLU A 189 5.51 -16.35 -27.42
N LEU A 190 4.67 -15.82 -26.53
CA LEU A 190 3.26 -16.19 -26.41
C LEU A 190 2.38 -15.59 -27.52
N TRP A 191 2.85 -14.56 -28.22
CA TRP A 191 2.09 -13.82 -29.24
C TRP A 191 1.47 -14.71 -30.32
N SER A 192 2.23 -15.65 -30.87
CA SER A 192 1.75 -16.53 -31.94
C SER A 192 0.69 -17.54 -31.46
N ARG A 193 0.84 -18.04 -30.23
CA ARG A 193 -0.09 -19.01 -29.60
C ARG A 193 -1.37 -18.34 -29.13
N MET A 194 -1.27 -17.14 -28.58
CA MET A 194 -2.42 -16.29 -28.26
C MET A 194 -3.22 -15.96 -29.53
N LEU A 195 -2.57 -15.59 -30.65
CA LEU A 195 -3.23 -15.35 -31.94
C LEU A 195 -3.94 -16.59 -32.51
N ALA A 196 -3.45 -17.79 -32.16
CA ALA A 196 -4.07 -19.04 -32.55
C ALA A 196 -5.29 -19.43 -31.69
N GLY A 197 -5.65 -18.63 -30.69
CA GLY A 197 -6.82 -18.86 -29.82
C GLY A 197 -6.62 -19.95 -28.77
N GLU A 198 -5.38 -20.25 -28.40
CA GLU A 198 -5.09 -21.22 -27.33
C GLU A 198 -5.36 -20.57 -25.96
N GLU A 199 -6.46 -20.96 -25.28
CA GLU A 199 -6.92 -20.33 -24.02
C GLU A 199 -5.85 -20.26 -22.91
N VAL A 200 -4.95 -21.24 -22.84
CA VAL A 200 -3.86 -21.26 -21.85
C VAL A 200 -2.81 -20.20 -22.19
N ALA A 201 -2.41 -20.11 -23.47
CA ALA A 201 -1.45 -19.12 -23.93
C ALA A 201 -2.02 -17.70 -23.88
N GLU A 202 -3.33 -17.54 -24.12
CA GLU A 202 -4.04 -16.28 -23.98
C GLU A 202 -4.04 -15.77 -22.53
N ARG A 203 -4.40 -16.63 -21.57
CA ARG A 203 -4.36 -16.29 -20.15
C ARG A 203 -2.94 -15.93 -19.69
N GLU A 204 -1.94 -16.72 -20.07
CA GLU A 204 -0.54 -16.43 -19.75
C GLU A 204 -0.07 -15.11 -20.37
N TRP A 205 -0.48 -14.84 -21.62
CA TRP A 205 -0.13 -13.61 -22.33
C TRP A 205 -0.74 -12.38 -21.65
N LEU A 206 -2.02 -12.46 -21.24
CA LEU A 206 -2.71 -11.38 -20.54
C LEU A 206 -2.01 -11.04 -19.21
N VAL A 207 -1.65 -12.04 -18.41
CA VAL A 207 -0.97 -11.83 -17.13
C VAL A 207 0.41 -11.19 -17.32
N GLU A 208 1.19 -11.65 -18.29
CA GLU A 208 2.53 -11.07 -18.56
C GLU A 208 2.44 -9.66 -19.16
N ALA A 209 1.45 -9.39 -20.01
CA ALA A 209 1.19 -8.07 -20.55
C ALA A 209 0.71 -7.09 -19.47
N GLU A 210 -0.17 -7.53 -18.57
CA GLU A 210 -0.69 -6.74 -17.46
C GLU A 210 0.45 -6.30 -16.53
N LYS A 211 1.33 -7.21 -16.13
CA LYS A 211 2.52 -6.88 -15.32
C LYS A 211 3.38 -5.77 -15.94
N LEU A 212 3.59 -5.83 -17.26
CA LEU A 212 4.35 -4.79 -17.98
C LEU A 212 3.61 -3.44 -17.96
N VAL A 213 2.30 -3.44 -18.21
CA VAL A 213 1.46 -2.23 -18.20
C VAL A 213 1.41 -1.60 -16.81
N GLU A 214 1.23 -2.41 -15.77
CA GLU A 214 1.25 -1.95 -14.38
C GLU A 214 2.61 -1.34 -14.02
N SER A 215 3.71 -2.03 -14.33
CA SER A 215 5.05 -1.50 -14.07
C SER A 215 5.31 -0.14 -14.75
N PHE A 216 4.77 0.05 -15.96
CA PHE A 216 4.83 1.32 -16.67
C PHE A 216 3.99 2.41 -16.00
N ARG A 217 2.74 2.09 -15.59
CA ARG A 217 1.82 3.02 -14.91
C ARG A 217 2.33 3.45 -13.53
N GLU A 218 2.95 2.53 -12.79
CA GLU A 218 3.54 2.80 -11.48
C GLU A 218 4.77 3.71 -11.57
N THR A 219 5.43 3.74 -12.73
CA THR A 219 6.56 4.62 -12.97
C THR A 219 6.11 6.07 -13.19
N ARG A 220 5.78 6.76 -12.10
CA ARG A 220 5.37 8.18 -12.11
C ARG A 220 6.35 9.12 -12.80
N ASN A 221 7.64 8.78 -12.80
CA ASN A 221 8.70 9.55 -13.44
C ASN A 221 8.63 9.55 -14.99
N LEU A 222 7.88 8.63 -15.60
CA LEU A 222 7.61 8.64 -17.04
C LEU A 222 6.55 9.69 -17.41
N PHE A 223 5.71 10.11 -16.46
CA PHE A 223 4.58 11.03 -16.69
C PHE A 223 4.86 12.42 -16.09
N LEU A 224 5.97 13.04 -16.47
CA LEU A 224 6.32 14.40 -16.03
C LEU A 224 5.47 15.44 -16.78
N THR A 225 4.61 16.16 -16.07
CA THR A 225 3.79 17.26 -16.63
C THR A 225 4.63 18.49 -17.03
N SER A 226 5.89 18.55 -16.59
CA SER A 226 6.78 19.69 -16.85
C SER A 226 7.72 19.41 -18.02
N ARG A 227 7.49 20.12 -19.13
CA ARG A 227 8.29 20.04 -20.38
C ARG A 227 9.78 20.37 -20.21
N HIS A 228 10.19 20.94 -19.07
CA HIS A 228 11.57 21.39 -18.82
C HIS A 228 12.36 20.52 -17.82
N ARG A 229 11.75 19.48 -17.23
CA ARG A 229 12.49 18.46 -16.47
C ARG A 229 12.46 17.17 -17.28
N GLY A 230 13.55 16.88 -17.99
CA GLY A 230 13.72 15.59 -18.66
C GLY A 230 13.71 14.42 -17.66
N PHE A 231 13.50 13.21 -18.19
CA PHE A 231 13.56 11.97 -17.42
C PHE A 231 14.94 11.83 -16.74
N ARG A 232 14.97 11.71 -15.40
CA ARG A 232 16.20 11.62 -14.59
C ARG A 232 16.43 10.22 -13.99
N GLY A 233 15.74 9.21 -14.50
CA GLY A 233 15.76 7.83 -13.99
C GLY A 233 14.45 7.43 -13.32
N MET A 234 14.32 6.15 -13.03
CA MET A 234 13.15 5.55 -12.38
C MET A 234 13.00 6.07 -10.94
N PHE A 235 14.11 6.37 -10.28
CA PHE A 235 14.14 6.83 -8.90
C PHE A 235 14.71 8.24 -8.77
N HIS A 236 14.15 9.02 -7.84
CA HIS A 236 14.66 10.37 -7.57
C HIS A 236 16.00 10.32 -6.82
N VAL A 237 17.08 10.70 -7.50
CA VAL A 237 18.32 11.08 -6.82
C VAL A 237 18.09 12.46 -6.19
N ALA A 238 17.93 12.51 -4.87
CA ALA A 238 17.96 13.77 -4.13
C ALA A 238 19.40 14.34 -4.22
N GLN A 239 19.67 15.13 -5.25
CA GLN A 239 20.88 15.96 -5.28
C GLN A 239 20.82 16.88 -4.06
N GLY A 240 21.61 16.55 -3.03
CA GLY A 240 21.84 17.43 -1.90
C GLY A 240 22.37 18.75 -2.42
N ASN A 241 21.71 19.83 -2.02
CA ASN A 241 22.04 21.19 -2.41
C ASN A 241 23.47 21.52 -1.98
N LYS A 242 24.44 21.30 -2.87
CA LYS A 242 25.82 21.78 -2.74
C LYS A 242 26.10 22.66 -3.94
N SER A 243 25.87 23.96 -3.80
CA SER A 243 26.78 25.05 -4.22
C SER A 243 26.04 26.38 -4.41
N GLN A 244 25.95 27.17 -3.34
CA GLN A 244 25.99 28.63 -3.48
C GLN A 244 26.52 29.24 -2.18
N LYS A 245 27.85 29.21 -2.02
CA LYS A 245 28.67 30.16 -1.23
C LYS A 245 30.12 29.70 -1.15
N GLN A 246 30.95 30.18 -2.08
CA GLN A 246 32.34 30.56 -1.82
C GLN A 246 32.74 31.51 -2.95
N VAL A 247 32.46 32.80 -2.78
CA VAL A 247 33.39 33.81 -2.24
C VAL A 247 34.58 34.02 -3.17
N ARG A 248 34.43 35.10 -3.96
CA ARG A 248 35.48 36.03 -4.36
C ARG A 248 36.71 35.98 -3.42
N LYS A 249 37.82 35.40 -3.87
CA LYS A 249 39.19 35.84 -3.55
C LYS A 249 40.19 34.94 -4.26
N TYR A 250 40.51 35.25 -5.50
CA TYR A 250 41.89 35.18 -5.97
C TYR A 250 42.14 36.42 -6.81
N GLY A 251 43.09 37.21 -6.34
CA GLY A 251 43.43 38.53 -6.86
C GLY A 251 43.99 38.42 -8.27
N PHE A 252 43.50 39.31 -9.13
CA PHE A 252 44.15 39.65 -10.38
C PHE A 252 45.06 40.85 -10.08
N THR A 253 46.37 40.60 -9.97
CA THR A 253 47.40 41.64 -10.09
C THR A 253 48.43 41.16 -11.10
N SER A 254 48.49 41.86 -12.23
CA SER A 254 49.63 42.09 -13.13
C SER A 254 49.04 42.30 -14.54
N SER A 255 48.80 43.53 -14.97
CA SER A 255 49.76 44.46 -15.60
C SER A 255 50.13 44.08 -17.04
N ILE A 256 49.89 45.04 -17.96
CA ILE A 256 50.57 45.27 -19.26
C ILE A 256 50.18 44.28 -20.38
N GLY A 257 49.76 44.68 -21.58
CA GLY A 257 49.63 45.99 -22.22
C GLY A 257 49.09 45.84 -23.66
N ALA A 258 48.75 46.99 -24.25
CA ALA A 258 48.68 47.33 -25.68
C ALA A 258 48.23 46.30 -26.74
N GLY A 259 47.25 46.70 -27.57
CA GLY A 259 47.28 46.26 -28.97
C GLY A 259 45.94 46.17 -29.68
N GLN A 260 45.55 47.28 -30.32
CA GLN A 260 44.87 47.37 -31.61
C GLN A 260 43.53 46.63 -31.81
N GLY A 261 42.50 47.44 -31.96
CA GLY A 261 41.28 47.05 -32.65
C GLY A 261 41.51 46.89 -34.15
N ASP A 262 40.72 46.01 -34.75
CA ASP A 262 40.42 46.12 -36.17
C ASP A 262 38.92 45.92 -36.39
N ASN A 263 38.34 46.96 -36.97
CA ASN A 263 36.99 47.02 -37.50
C ASN A 263 36.99 46.23 -38.80
N HIS A 264 35.99 45.39 -39.06
CA HIS A 264 35.43 45.31 -40.42
C HIS A 264 33.96 44.90 -40.37
N LYS A 265 33.08 45.90 -40.50
CA LYS A 265 31.75 45.74 -41.08
C LYS A 265 31.88 45.69 -42.60
N LYS A 266 31.10 44.81 -43.23
CA LYS A 266 30.20 45.03 -44.39
C LYS A 266 30.22 43.80 -45.31
N GLY A 267 29.04 43.18 -45.52
CA GLY A 267 28.77 42.29 -46.67
C GLY A 267 28.58 43.12 -47.95
N PRO A 268 27.72 42.73 -48.90
CA PRO A 268 27.17 41.41 -49.24
C PRO A 268 27.40 41.06 -50.74
N ASN A 269 27.18 39.81 -51.13
CA ASN A 269 26.51 39.40 -52.38
C ASN A 269 26.24 37.89 -52.33
#